data_AF-A0A382S825-F1
#
_entry.id   AF-A0A382S825-F1
#
_cell.length_a   1.000
_cell.length_b   1.000
_cell.length_c   1.000
_cell.angle_alpha   90.00
_cell.angle_beta   90.00
_cell.angle_gamma   90.00
#
_symmetry.space_group_name_H-M   'P 1'
#
loop_
_entity.id
_entity.type
_entity.pdbx_description
1 polymer ?
#
loop_
_entity_poly.entity_id
_entity_poly.type
_entity_poly.pdbx_seq_one_letter_code
_entity_poly.pdbx_strand_id
1 'polypeptide(L)'
;GSIMGWSFEGAIIDNDMSGNILRLAKGIEVNDETLSYDVINDVVYGDGHYLKHPQTINLMESEFLYPDLADRQTTQEWEESGKQTIYDVAHLRLKQMMKDYYPNYIDKKIDEKIRSDFPICLDKKRMKPNVAWQ
;
A
#
# COMPACT_ATOMS: atom_id res chain seq x y z
N GLY A 1 -22.14 -2.29 -8.37
CA GLY A 1 -23.17 -1.42 -7.79
C GLY A 1 -22.50 -0.11 -7.47
N SER A 2 -22.74 0.93 -8.26
CA SER A 2 -22.10 2.22 -8.05
C SER A 2 -22.78 2.97 -6.90
N ILE A 3 -21.96 3.53 -6.00
CA ILE A 3 -22.25 4.40 -4.84
C ILE A 3 -23.12 3.87 -3.68
N MET A 4 -23.82 2.74 -3.82
CA MET A 4 -24.72 2.24 -2.75
C MET A 4 -24.05 1.37 -1.67
N GLY A 5 -22.77 1.04 -1.81
CA GLY A 5 -22.05 0.19 -0.87
C GLY A 5 -20.63 0.69 -0.63
N TRP A 6 -20.16 0.52 0.61
CA TRP A 6 -18.80 0.80 1.04
C TRP A 6 -18.29 -0.35 1.89
N SER A 7 -17.06 -0.80 1.67
CA SER A 7 -16.39 -1.81 2.49
C SER A 7 -15.04 -1.28 2.95
N PHE A 8 -14.66 -1.61 4.19
CA PHE A 8 -13.36 -1.23 4.72
C PHE A 8 -12.23 -2.00 4.03
N GLU A 9 -12.45 -3.30 3.79
CA GLU A 9 -11.54 -4.16 3.05
C GLU A 9 -11.34 -3.64 1.61
N GLY A 10 -12.42 -3.22 0.94
CA GLY A 10 -12.35 -2.61 -0.39
C GLY A 10 -11.51 -1.34 -0.38
N ALA A 11 -11.69 -0.47 0.62
CA ALA A 11 -10.89 0.74 0.74
C ALA A 11 -9.39 0.46 0.95
N ILE A 12 -9.04 -0.61 1.67
CA ILE A 12 -7.64 -1.02 1.85
C ILE A 12 -7.06 -1.56 0.53
N ILE A 13 -7.83 -2.37 -0.20
CA ILE A 13 -7.43 -2.88 -1.52
C ILE A 13 -7.25 -1.71 -2.51
N ASP A 14 -8.19 -0.77 -2.52
CA ASP A 14 -8.13 0.42 -3.38
C ASP A 14 -6.93 1.30 -3.06
N ASN A 15 -6.48 1.34 -1.80
CA ASN A 15 -5.27 2.07 -1.41
C ASN A 15 -4.00 1.44 -2.02
N ASP A 16 -3.88 0.10 -2.03
CA ASP A 16 -2.77 -0.62 -2.67
C ASP A 16 -2.74 -0.39 -4.19
N MET A 17 -3.92 -0.46 -4.81
CA MET A 17 -4.09 -0.12 -6.24
C MET A 17 -3.74 1.35 -6.51
N SER A 18 -4.16 2.27 -5.65
CA SER A 18 -3.88 3.71 -5.79
C SER A 18 -2.39 4.01 -5.74
N GLY A 19 -1.61 3.28 -4.93
CA GLY A 19 -0.14 3.39 -4.94
C GLY A 19 0.45 3.14 -6.33
N ASN A 20 0.00 2.08 -7.00
CA ASN A 20 0.43 1.75 -8.36
C ASN A 20 -0.06 2.78 -9.39
N ILE A 21 -1.29 3.28 -9.25
CA ILE A 21 -1.83 4.35 -10.12
C ILE A 21 -1.00 5.63 -9.96
N LEU A 22 -0.64 6.01 -8.75
CA LEU A 22 0.20 7.19 -8.50
C LEU A 22 1.61 7.01 -9.05
N ARG A 23 2.17 5.79 -8.94
CA ARG A 23 3.44 5.44 -9.59
C ARG A 23 3.37 5.56 -11.11
N LEU A 24 2.27 5.15 -11.73
CA LEU A 24 2.01 5.33 -13.17
C LEU A 24 1.87 6.83 -13.51
N ALA A 25 1.18 7.61 -12.68
CA ALA A 25 0.97 9.03 -12.89
C ALA A 25 2.27 9.87 -12.83
N LYS A 26 3.33 9.37 -12.17
CA LYS A 26 4.70 9.95 -12.24
C LYS A 26 5.21 10.04 -13.68
N GLY A 27 4.73 9.17 -14.58
CA GLY A 27 5.17 9.11 -15.96
C GLY A 27 6.49 8.36 -16.15
N ILE A 28 7.07 8.52 -17.33
CA ILE A 28 8.35 7.93 -17.71
C ILE A 28 9.37 9.06 -17.78
N GLU A 29 10.39 9.00 -16.93
CA GLU A 29 11.51 9.93 -16.97
C GLU A 29 12.46 9.56 -18.11
N VAL A 30 12.77 10.51 -18.98
CA VAL A 30 13.64 10.30 -20.15
C VAL A 30 14.84 11.23 -20.05
N ASN A 31 16.01 10.66 -19.80
CA ASN A 31 17.31 11.31 -19.80
C ASN A 31 18.40 10.27 -20.15
N ASP A 32 19.66 10.70 -20.28
CA ASP A 32 20.76 9.82 -20.70
C ASP A 32 20.96 8.61 -19.76
N GLU A 33 20.70 8.78 -18.45
CA GLU A 33 20.80 7.70 -17.46
C GLU A 33 19.63 6.71 -17.57
N THR A 34 18.38 7.21 -17.71
CA THR A 34 17.18 6.38 -17.77
C THR A 34 16.97 5.69 -19.11
N LEU A 35 17.69 6.11 -20.16
CA LEU A 35 17.79 5.37 -21.42
C LEU A 35 18.65 4.11 -21.29
N SER A 36 19.51 4.02 -20.26
CA SER A 36 20.26 2.82 -19.90
C SER A 36 21.12 2.22 -21.03
N TYR A 37 21.62 3.03 -21.98
CA TYR A 37 22.35 2.52 -23.14
C TYR A 37 23.61 1.73 -22.77
N ASP A 38 24.41 2.25 -21.82
CA ASP A 38 25.63 1.57 -21.37
C ASP A 38 25.28 0.24 -20.69
N VAL A 39 24.20 0.23 -19.89
CA VAL A 39 23.72 -0.98 -19.21
C VAL A 39 23.25 -2.04 -20.22
N ILE A 40 22.54 -1.63 -21.27
CA ILE A 40 22.13 -2.53 -22.34
C ILE A 40 23.37 -3.12 -23.04
N ASN A 41 24.36 -2.29 -23.36
CA ASN A 41 25.61 -2.72 -23.97
C ASN A 41 26.35 -3.73 -23.08
N ASP A 42 26.53 -3.41 -21.81
CA ASP A 42 27.21 -4.27 -20.83
C ASP A 42 26.50 -5.62 -20.66
N VAL A 43 25.17 -5.63 -20.65
CA VAL A 43 24.39 -6.88 -20.53
C VAL A 43 24.47 -7.72 -21.80
N VAL A 44 24.41 -7.11 -22.98
CA VAL A 44 24.49 -7.83 -24.27
C VAL A 44 25.85 -8.49 -24.46
N TYR A 45 26.94 -7.82 -24.09
CA TYR A 45 28.30 -8.35 -24.21
C TYR A 45 28.81 -9.07 -22.95
N GLY A 46 28.03 -9.07 -21.87
CA GLY A 46 28.39 -9.64 -20.57
C GLY A 46 27.45 -10.76 -20.14
N ASP A 47 26.84 -10.60 -18.95
CA ASP A 47 26.08 -11.63 -18.23
C ASP A 47 24.78 -12.09 -18.93
N GLY A 48 24.29 -11.34 -19.92
CA GLY A 48 23.06 -11.66 -20.64
C GLY A 48 21.76 -11.44 -19.84
N HIS A 49 21.83 -10.89 -18.62
CA HIS A 49 20.67 -10.48 -17.84
C HIS A 49 20.92 -9.21 -17.01
N TYR A 50 19.87 -8.49 -16.64
CA TYR A 50 19.96 -7.24 -15.86
C TYR A 50 19.97 -7.45 -14.34
N LEU A 51 19.65 -8.65 -13.85
CA LEU A 51 19.31 -8.90 -12.43
C LEU A 51 20.38 -8.48 -11.42
N LYS A 52 21.66 -8.56 -11.80
CA LYS A 52 22.80 -8.21 -10.93
C LYS A 52 23.40 -6.85 -11.25
N HIS A 53 22.88 -6.15 -12.26
CA HIS A 53 23.43 -4.88 -12.69
C HIS A 53 23.17 -3.81 -11.62
N PRO A 54 24.16 -2.98 -11.22
CA PRO A 54 23.98 -1.98 -10.18
C PRO A 54 22.81 -1.02 -10.43
N GLN A 55 22.61 -0.60 -11.69
CA GLN A 55 21.47 0.24 -12.06
C GLN A 55 20.13 -0.44 -11.75
N THR A 56 19.99 -1.74 -12.04
CA THR A 56 18.75 -2.47 -11.75
C THR A 56 18.46 -2.51 -10.26
N ILE A 57 19.47 -2.78 -9.44
CA ILE A 57 19.32 -2.80 -7.97
C ILE A 57 18.87 -1.42 -7.46
N ASN A 58 19.50 -0.35 -7.93
CA ASN A 58 19.15 1.03 -7.51
C ASN A 58 17.74 1.44 -7.95
N LEU A 59 17.24 0.93 -9.08
CA LEU A 59 15.91 1.27 -9.60
C LEU A 59 14.79 0.44 -8.96
N MET A 60 15.09 -0.72 -8.37
CA MET A 60 14.05 -1.55 -7.72
C MET A 60 13.33 -0.83 -6.57
N GLU A 61 14.00 0.11 -5.90
CA GLU A 61 13.43 0.85 -4.76
C GLU A 61 12.70 2.14 -5.17
N SER A 62 12.86 2.59 -6.42
CA SER A 62 12.34 3.89 -6.90
C SER A 62 11.34 3.77 -8.03
N GLU A 63 11.59 2.86 -8.97
CA GLU A 63 10.79 2.72 -10.19
C GLU A 63 9.76 1.59 -10.11
N PHE A 64 9.83 0.74 -9.08
CA PHE A 64 8.84 -0.30 -8.82
C PHE A 64 8.19 -0.10 -7.45
N LEU A 65 6.85 -0.13 -7.40
CA LEU A 65 6.13 -0.22 -6.14
C LEU A 65 5.78 -1.68 -5.90
N TYR A 66 6.32 -2.25 -4.83
CA TYR A 66 5.85 -3.53 -4.33
C TYR A 66 4.51 -3.32 -3.62
N PRO A 67 3.45 -4.06 -4.00
CA PRO A 67 2.17 -3.96 -3.34
C PRO A 67 2.24 -4.46 -1.90
N ASP A 68 1.48 -3.83 -1.01
CA ASP A 68 1.33 -4.25 0.39
C ASP A 68 0.34 -5.41 0.54
N LEU A 69 -0.64 -5.53 -0.38
CA LEU A 69 -1.71 -6.54 -0.31
C LEU A 69 -1.70 -7.53 -1.47
N ALA A 70 -1.44 -7.08 -2.70
CA ALA A 70 -1.50 -7.97 -3.85
C ALA A 70 -0.41 -9.06 -3.78
N ASP A 71 -0.84 -10.32 -3.90
CA ASP A 71 0.04 -11.47 -3.83
C ASP A 71 0.81 -11.66 -5.16
N ARG A 72 2.14 -11.82 -5.06
CA ARG A 72 3.05 -12.04 -6.18
C ARG A 72 3.74 -13.40 -6.16
N GLN A 73 3.33 -14.28 -5.24
CA GLN A 73 3.79 -15.65 -5.16
C GLN A 73 3.39 -16.42 -6.43
N THR A 74 4.13 -17.49 -6.71
CA THR A 74 3.69 -18.45 -7.73
C THR A 74 2.38 -19.11 -7.28
N THR A 75 1.60 -19.64 -8.23
CA THR A 75 0.35 -20.36 -7.89
C THR A 75 0.60 -21.49 -6.89
N GLN A 76 1.70 -22.23 -7.04
CA GLN A 76 2.03 -23.32 -6.12
C GLN A 76 2.29 -22.80 -4.70
N GLU A 77 3.11 -21.77 -4.54
CA GLU A 77 3.41 -21.19 -3.22
C GLU A 77 2.17 -20.59 -2.56
N TRP A 78 1.31 -19.90 -3.32
CA TRP A 78 0.03 -19.38 -2.84
C TRP A 78 -0.91 -20.51 -2.39
N GLU A 79 -0.89 -21.63 -3.11
CA GLU A 79 -1.66 -22.80 -2.75
C GLU A 79 -1.18 -23.47 -1.46
N GLU A 80 0.13 -23.54 -1.28
CA GLU A 80 0.78 -24.07 -0.08
C GLU A 80 0.64 -23.11 1.13
N SER A 81 0.52 -21.80 0.89
CA SER A 81 0.35 -20.77 1.93
C SER A 81 -1.09 -20.59 2.44
N GLY A 82 -2.03 -21.38 1.91
CA GLY A 82 -3.42 -21.43 2.39
C GLY A 82 -4.45 -20.73 1.51
N LYS A 83 -4.08 -20.34 0.29
CA LYS A 83 -5.03 -19.90 -0.76
C LYS A 83 -5.85 -18.68 -0.38
N GLN A 84 -5.26 -17.76 0.37
CA GLN A 84 -5.98 -16.57 0.83
C GLN A 84 -6.37 -15.69 -0.35
N THR A 85 -7.62 -15.23 -0.36
CA THR A 85 -8.02 -14.19 -1.31
C THR A 85 -7.49 -12.84 -0.85
N ILE A 86 -7.39 -11.87 -1.76
CA ILE A 86 -7.01 -10.50 -1.40
C ILE A 86 -7.97 -9.89 -0.36
N TYR A 87 -9.24 -10.31 -0.35
CA TYR A 87 -10.21 -9.89 0.65
C TYR A 87 -9.87 -10.43 2.04
N ASP A 88 -9.43 -11.69 2.14
CA ASP A 88 -9.02 -12.29 3.41
C ASP A 88 -7.80 -11.56 3.99
N VAL A 89 -6.81 -11.25 3.14
CA VAL A 89 -5.62 -10.48 3.52
C VAL A 89 -6.02 -9.06 3.97
N ALA A 90 -6.89 -8.39 3.22
CA ALA A 90 -7.41 -7.07 3.57
C ALA A 90 -8.17 -7.08 4.91
N HIS A 91 -8.95 -8.12 5.18
CA HIS A 91 -9.67 -8.27 6.43
C HIS A 91 -8.72 -8.46 7.64
N LEU A 92 -7.64 -9.23 7.47
CA LEU A 92 -6.60 -9.37 8.49
C LEU A 92 -5.89 -8.03 8.74
N ARG A 93 -5.55 -7.30 7.67
CA ARG A 93 -4.94 -5.98 7.75
C ARG A 93 -5.85 -4.98 8.46
N LEU A 94 -7.14 -4.97 8.14
CA LEU A 94 -8.15 -4.13 8.79
C LEU A 94 -8.18 -4.38 10.29
N LYS A 95 -8.25 -5.65 10.71
CA LYS A 95 -8.25 -6.01 12.15
C LYS A 95 -7.02 -5.49 12.85
N GLN A 96 -5.84 -5.67 12.26
CA GLN A 96 -4.59 -5.15 12.82
C GLN A 96 -4.61 -3.62 12.94
N MET A 97 -5.00 -2.91 11.86
CA MET A 97 -5.08 -1.45 11.85
C MET A 97 -6.05 -0.93 12.92
N MET A 98 -7.26 -1.49 12.99
CA MET A 98 -8.28 -1.05 13.95
C MET A 98 -7.92 -1.38 15.40
N LYS A 99 -7.05 -2.38 15.63
CA LYS A 99 -6.56 -2.75 16.95
C LYS A 99 -5.45 -1.81 17.44
N ASP A 100 -4.53 -1.43 16.56
CA ASP A 100 -3.26 -0.82 16.97
C ASP A 100 -3.13 0.67 16.58
N TYR A 101 -3.91 1.16 15.61
CA TYR A 101 -3.72 2.48 15.03
C TYR A 101 -4.77 3.51 15.49
N TYR A 102 -4.36 4.38 16.41
CA TYR A 102 -5.17 5.48 16.93
C TYR A 102 -4.40 6.81 16.83
N PRO A 103 -4.46 7.49 15.67
CA PRO A 103 -3.65 8.67 15.43
C PRO A 103 -4.13 9.87 16.26
N ASN A 104 -3.18 10.68 16.73
CA ASN A 104 -3.43 11.92 17.46
C ASN A 104 -3.02 13.14 16.62
N TYR A 105 -3.63 13.31 15.46
CA TYR A 105 -3.33 14.43 14.56
C TYR A 105 -3.96 15.76 15.00
N ILE A 106 -5.09 15.70 15.71
CA ILE A 106 -5.84 16.87 16.15
C ILE A 106 -5.49 17.15 17.61
N ASP A 107 -5.06 18.39 17.90
CA ASP A 107 -4.80 18.83 19.27
C ASP A 107 -6.07 18.72 20.14
N LYS A 108 -5.88 18.40 21.43
CA LYS A 108 -6.99 18.17 22.36
C LYS A 108 -7.91 19.38 22.50
N LYS A 109 -7.36 20.60 22.53
CA LYS A 109 -8.18 21.83 22.65
C LYS A 109 -9.02 22.05 21.39
N ILE A 110 -8.47 21.70 20.23
CA ILE A 110 -9.17 21.79 18.95
C ILE A 110 -10.29 20.73 18.89
N ASP A 111 -10.03 19.48 19.25
CA ASP A 111 -11.05 18.42 19.32
C ASP A 111 -12.20 18.79 20.27
N GLU A 112 -11.90 19.35 21.44
CA GLU A 112 -12.90 19.82 22.40
C GLU A 112 -13.76 20.95 21.84
N LYS A 113 -13.14 21.94 21.18
CA LYS A 113 -13.89 23.02 20.52
C LYS A 113 -14.82 22.48 19.43
N ILE A 114 -14.32 21.62 18.55
CA ILE A 114 -15.12 21.02 17.47
C ILE A 114 -16.32 20.25 18.05
N ARG A 115 -16.12 19.47 19.12
CA ARG A 115 -17.20 18.71 19.77
C ARG A 115 -18.20 19.59 20.52
N SER A 116 -17.81 20.79 20.93
CA SER A 116 -18.74 21.78 21.50
C SER A 116 -19.58 22.45 20.41
N ASP A 117 -18.99 22.69 19.24
CA ASP A 117 -19.63 23.39 18.12
C ASP A 117 -20.56 22.46 17.31
N PHE A 118 -20.32 21.14 17.32
CA PHE A 118 -21.05 20.15 16.52
C PHE A 118 -21.53 18.94 17.34
N PRO A 119 -22.70 18.36 17.02
CA PRO A 119 -23.24 17.18 17.72
C PRO A 119 -22.50 15.89 17.31
N ILE A 120 -21.25 15.74 17.75
CA ILE A 120 -20.43 14.57 17.44
C ILE A 120 -20.83 13.40 18.36
N CYS A 121 -21.53 12.42 17.80
CA CYS A 121 -21.97 11.21 18.50
C CYS A 121 -20.87 10.14 18.68
N LEU A 122 -19.66 10.36 18.15
CA LEU A 122 -18.53 9.43 18.29
C LEU A 122 -17.88 9.57 19.68
N ASP A 123 -18.05 8.57 20.55
CA ASP A 123 -17.39 8.53 21.86
C ASP A 123 -15.86 8.47 21.73
N LYS A 124 -15.15 9.31 22.49
CA LYS A 124 -13.67 9.35 22.58
C LYS A 124 -13.07 7.99 22.96
N LYS A 125 -13.79 7.12 23.66
CA LYS A 125 -13.34 5.76 24.00
C LYS A 125 -13.16 4.88 22.77
N ARG A 126 -13.92 5.12 21.69
CA ARG A 126 -13.80 4.40 20.41
C ARG A 126 -12.60 4.87 19.58
N MET A 127 -11.98 5.98 19.97
CA MET A 127 -10.76 6.53 19.36
C MET A 127 -9.51 6.14 20.14
N LYS A 128 -9.60 5.10 20.98
CA LYS A 128 -8.50 4.49 21.74
C LYS A 128 -8.62 2.96 21.64
N PRO A 129 -7.54 2.22 21.95
CA PRO A 129 -7.59 0.75 22.00
C PRO A 129 -8.80 0.26 22.80
N ASN A 130 -9.59 -0.62 22.18
CA ASN A 130 -10.84 -1.11 22.74
C ASN A 130 -11.12 -2.56 22.31
N VAL A 131 -12.10 -3.19 22.96
CA VAL A 131 -12.44 -4.61 22.75
C VAL A 131 -13.24 -4.89 21.49
N ALA A 132 -13.69 -3.85 20.75
CA ALA A 132 -14.53 -4.05 19.57
C ALA A 132 -13.76 -4.65 18.37
N TRP A 133 -12.44 -4.56 18.40
CA TRP A 133 -11.52 -5.06 17.37
C TRP A 133 -10.45 -6.01 17.93
N GLN A 134 -10.71 -6.60 19.10
CA GLN A 134 -9.92 -7.70 19.66
C GLN A 134 -10.31 -9.03 19.02
#